data_AF-A0A936PNI0-F1
#
_entry.id   AF-A0A936PNI0-F1
#
_cell.length_a   1.000
_cell.length_b   1.000
_cell.length_c   1.000
_cell.angle_alpha   90.00
_cell.angle_beta   90.00
_cell.angle_gamma   90.00
#
_symmetry.space_group_name_H-M   'P 1'
#
loop_
_entity.id
_entity.type
_entity.pdbx_description
1 polymer ?
#
loop_
_entity_poly.entity_id
_entity_poly.type
_entity_poly.pdbx_seq_one_letter_code
_entity_poly.pdbx_strand_id
1 'polypeptide(L)'
;MPDSRWRAAIRECLEALGRLAGAGRTVLEDEPNSARRGALDALRRDELKLTRKGLYDALNHPITLVGYFDGFEARTALRERLISRLDAEGEAVDLEHLQSMIEVTCDLIAAVFLSLLERPRLDLVSPGPHSPGPDRTLALCQAHLAGLTAKVSTLGAKA
;
A
#
# COMPACT_ATOMS: atom_id res chain seq x y z
N MET A 1 -4.82 -3.20 -27.19
CA MET A 1 -3.49 -2.96 -26.60
C MET A 1 -3.63 -2.81 -25.09
N PRO A 2 -3.64 -3.92 -24.34
CA PRO A 2 -3.81 -3.89 -22.88
C PRO A 2 -2.56 -3.36 -22.13
N ASP A 3 -1.35 -3.59 -22.64
CA ASP A 3 -0.08 -3.17 -22.01
C ASP A 3 0.01 -1.65 -21.75
N SER A 4 -0.30 -0.81 -22.75
CA SER A 4 -0.27 0.65 -22.58
C SER A 4 -1.26 1.15 -21.54
N ARG A 5 -2.45 0.53 -21.45
CA ARG A 5 -3.46 0.83 -20.43
C ARG A 5 -2.97 0.44 -19.04
N TRP A 6 -2.39 -0.75 -18.87
CA TRP A 6 -1.87 -1.18 -17.58
C TRP A 6 -0.73 -0.30 -17.10
N ARG A 7 0.17 0.12 -17.98
CA ARG A 7 1.25 1.07 -17.65
C ARG A 7 0.71 2.43 -17.20
N ALA A 8 -0.31 2.96 -17.87
CA ALA A 8 -0.96 4.20 -17.45
C ALA A 8 -1.56 4.05 -16.04
N ALA A 9 -2.33 2.99 -15.79
CA ALA A 9 -2.93 2.74 -14.49
C ALA A 9 -1.89 2.48 -13.37
N ILE A 10 -0.76 1.84 -13.68
CA ILE A 10 0.36 1.71 -12.72
C ILE A 10 0.92 3.09 -12.36
N ARG A 11 1.09 4.00 -13.32
CA ARG A 11 1.54 5.38 -13.04
C ARG A 11 0.54 6.13 -12.17
N GLU A 12 -0.76 5.99 -12.42
CA GLU A 12 -1.80 6.58 -11.56
C GLU A 12 -1.76 6.02 -10.13
N CYS A 13 -1.45 4.73 -9.96
CA CYS A 13 -1.24 4.14 -8.64
C CYS A 13 0.01 4.73 -7.96
N LEU A 14 1.10 4.95 -8.68
CA LEU A 14 2.30 5.62 -8.15
C LEU A 14 2.03 7.06 -7.71
N GLU A 15 1.21 7.81 -8.44
CA GLU A 15 0.79 9.15 -8.02
C GLU A 15 -0.07 9.10 -6.74
N ALA A 16 -0.99 8.13 -6.65
CA ALA A 16 -1.79 7.91 -5.44
C ALA A 16 -0.92 7.51 -4.23
N LEU A 17 0.12 6.72 -4.48
CA LEU A 17 1.10 6.33 -3.48
C LEU A 17 1.91 7.53 -2.97
N GLY A 18 2.31 8.43 -3.87
CA GLY A 18 2.98 9.68 -3.50
C GLY A 18 2.12 10.56 -2.57
N ARG A 19 0.80 10.60 -2.81
CA ARG A 19 -0.15 11.29 -1.90
C ARG A 19 -0.23 10.62 -0.53
N LEU A 20 -0.28 9.29 -0.49
CA LEU A 20 -0.27 8.53 0.78
C LEU A 20 1.02 8.79 1.58
N ALA A 21 2.18 8.72 0.92
CA ALA A 21 3.46 9.00 1.56
C ALA A 21 3.55 10.45 2.09
N GLY A 22 2.99 11.41 1.34
CA GLY A 22 2.85 12.79 1.78
C GLY A 22 1.96 12.93 3.02
N ALA A 23 0.79 12.29 3.01
CA ALA A 23 -0.13 12.28 4.15
C ALA A 23 0.52 11.64 5.39
N GLY A 24 1.28 10.55 5.23
CA GLY A 24 1.99 9.90 6.33
C GLY A 24 2.95 10.85 7.06
N ARG A 25 3.73 11.64 6.31
CA ARG A 25 4.67 12.62 6.90
C ARG A 25 3.98 13.71 7.72
N THR A 26 2.81 14.17 7.28
CA THR A 26 2.06 15.24 7.99
C THR A 26 1.47 14.78 9.33
N VAL A 27 1.35 13.48 9.59
CA VAL A 27 0.72 12.97 10.83
C VAL A 27 1.53 13.29 12.08
N LEU A 28 2.87 13.33 11.99
CA LEU A 28 3.73 13.62 13.15
C LEU A 28 4.00 15.12 13.38
N GLU A 29 3.73 15.98 12.40
CA GLU A 29 4.05 17.42 12.50
C GLU A 29 3.05 18.21 13.38
N ASP A 30 1.87 17.66 13.66
CA ASP A 30 0.74 18.38 14.27
C ASP A 30 0.47 18.09 15.76
N GLU A 31 1.25 17.29 16.49
CA GLU A 31 0.94 16.86 17.90
C GLU A 31 0.74 18.05 18.89
N PRO A 32 -0.51 18.32 19.38
CA PRO A 32 -0.77 19.29 20.42
C PRO A 32 -1.24 18.58 21.71
N ASN A 33 -0.38 18.62 22.72
CA ASN A 33 -0.70 18.59 24.15
C ASN A 33 -1.35 17.31 24.74
N SER A 34 -0.68 16.74 25.75
CA SER A 34 -0.85 15.40 26.31
C SER A 34 -2.16 15.08 27.05
N ALA A 35 -3.11 16.02 27.15
CA ALA A 35 -4.26 15.93 28.07
C ALA A 35 -5.52 15.22 27.50
N ARG A 36 -5.59 14.91 26.19
CA ARG A 36 -6.79 14.30 25.56
C ARG A 36 -6.73 12.77 25.38
N ARG A 37 -5.71 12.09 25.94
CA ARG A 37 -5.30 10.71 25.61
C ARG A 37 -6.35 9.61 25.83
N GLY A 38 -6.85 9.36 27.05
CA GLY A 38 -7.46 8.06 27.39
C GLY A 38 -8.64 7.50 26.56
N ALA A 39 -9.65 8.29 26.18
CA ALA A 39 -10.79 7.83 25.37
C ALA A 39 -10.51 7.92 23.86
N LEU A 40 -9.66 8.86 23.47
CA LEU A 40 -9.12 8.98 22.12
C LEU A 40 -8.17 7.80 21.82
N ASP A 41 -7.45 7.27 22.80
CA ASP A 41 -6.43 6.23 22.62
C ASP A 41 -7.02 4.89 22.16
N ALA A 42 -8.21 4.50 22.66
CA ALA A 42 -8.87 3.27 22.25
C ALA A 42 -9.45 3.38 20.82
N LEU A 43 -10.12 4.50 20.51
CA LEU A 43 -10.63 4.80 19.16
C LEU A 43 -9.49 4.95 18.15
N ARG A 44 -8.41 5.65 18.52
CA ARG A 44 -7.19 5.78 17.72
C ARG A 44 -6.56 4.40 17.51
N ARG A 45 -6.46 3.53 18.52
CA ARG A 45 -5.88 2.19 18.36
C ARG A 45 -6.60 1.34 17.31
N ASP A 46 -7.93 1.37 17.27
CA ASP A 46 -8.68 0.63 16.25
C ASP A 46 -8.55 1.27 14.86
N GLU A 47 -8.55 2.60 14.77
CA GLU A 47 -8.26 3.32 13.51
C GLU A 47 -6.85 2.99 12.99
N LEU A 48 -5.84 2.95 13.86
CA LEU A 48 -4.45 2.58 13.57
C LEU A 48 -4.36 1.12 13.08
N LYS A 49 -4.96 0.15 13.79
CA LYS A 49 -5.01 -1.26 13.37
C LYS A 49 -5.65 -1.43 11.99
N LEU A 50 -6.77 -0.75 11.76
CA LEU A 50 -7.45 -0.80 10.47
C LEU A 50 -6.63 -0.13 9.37
N THR A 51 -5.85 0.91 9.68
CA THR A 51 -4.93 1.55 8.72
C THR A 51 -3.78 0.62 8.37
N ARG A 52 -3.17 -0.01 9.39
CA ARG A 52 -2.16 -1.06 9.21
C ARG A 52 -2.68 -2.19 8.32
N LYS A 53 -3.87 -2.73 8.60
CA LYS A 53 -4.50 -3.74 7.72
C LYS A 53 -4.63 -3.23 6.28
N GLY A 54 -5.08 -2.00 6.09
CA GLY A 54 -5.17 -1.39 4.77
C GLY A 54 -3.83 -1.31 4.03
N LEU A 55 -2.72 -1.09 4.73
CA LEU A 55 -1.37 -1.13 4.14
C LEU A 55 -1.02 -2.51 3.58
N TYR A 56 -1.31 -3.59 4.33
CA TYR A 56 -1.16 -4.96 3.82
C TYR A 56 -2.05 -5.21 2.59
N ASP A 57 -3.31 -4.75 2.63
CA ASP A 57 -4.22 -4.87 1.50
C ASP A 57 -3.72 -4.10 0.27
N ALA A 58 -3.12 -2.92 0.46
CA ALA A 58 -2.50 -2.15 -0.62
C ALA A 58 -1.30 -2.88 -1.23
N LEU A 59 -0.42 -3.47 -0.40
CA LEU A 59 0.75 -4.23 -0.82
C LEU A 59 0.39 -5.51 -1.61
N ASN A 60 -0.74 -6.13 -1.31
CA ASN A 60 -1.21 -7.34 -2.01
C ASN A 60 -1.52 -7.11 -3.49
N HIS A 61 -1.85 -5.88 -3.91
CA HIS A 61 -2.17 -5.56 -5.30
C HIS A 61 -0.97 -5.67 -6.25
N PRO A 62 0.17 -4.99 -6.02
CA PRO A 62 1.37 -5.17 -6.85
C PRO A 62 1.89 -6.62 -6.83
N ILE A 63 1.82 -7.31 -5.68
CA ILE A 63 2.12 -8.75 -5.59
C ILE A 63 1.23 -9.56 -6.55
N THR A 64 -0.06 -9.25 -6.58
CA THR A 64 -1.01 -9.95 -7.44
C THR A 64 -0.76 -9.66 -8.92
N LEU A 65 -0.34 -8.45 -9.29
CA LEU A 65 0.08 -8.11 -10.65
C LEU A 65 1.30 -8.92 -11.10
N VAL A 66 2.30 -9.06 -10.23
CA VAL A 66 3.44 -9.98 -10.49
C VAL A 66 2.93 -11.39 -10.76
N GLY A 67 1.91 -11.85 -10.04
CA GLY A 67 1.25 -13.11 -10.36
C GLY A 67 0.69 -13.19 -11.79
N TYR A 68 0.07 -12.13 -12.29
CA TYR A 68 -0.47 -12.10 -13.65
C TYR A 68 0.62 -12.14 -14.73
N PHE A 69 1.77 -11.53 -14.47
CA PHE A 69 2.84 -11.35 -15.45
C PHE A 69 3.99 -12.36 -15.34
N ASP A 70 4.15 -13.02 -14.18
CA ASP A 70 5.25 -13.93 -13.89
C ASP A 70 4.80 -15.28 -13.29
N GLY A 71 3.51 -15.43 -12.98
CA GLY A 71 2.91 -16.69 -12.55
C GLY A 71 2.82 -16.88 -11.03
N PHE A 72 2.27 -18.01 -10.62
CA PHE A 72 1.97 -18.27 -9.20
C PHE A 72 3.21 -18.34 -8.31
N GLU A 73 4.30 -18.94 -8.80
CA GLU A 73 5.54 -19.09 -8.02
C GLU A 73 6.19 -17.74 -7.72
N ALA A 74 6.30 -16.87 -8.73
CA ALA A 74 6.82 -15.51 -8.56
C ALA A 74 5.97 -14.69 -7.60
N ARG A 75 4.64 -14.80 -7.68
CA ARG A 75 3.72 -14.16 -6.73
C ARG A 75 3.99 -14.61 -5.30
N THR A 76 4.11 -15.92 -5.07
CA THR A 76 4.32 -16.49 -3.73
C THR A 76 5.67 -16.06 -3.16
N ALA A 77 6.75 -16.21 -3.92
CA ALA A 77 8.09 -15.82 -3.49
C ALA A 77 8.18 -14.32 -3.18
N LEU A 78 7.57 -13.47 -4.01
CA LEU A 78 7.51 -12.04 -3.75
C LEU A 78 6.69 -11.72 -2.50
N ARG A 79 5.54 -12.37 -2.33
CA ARG A 79 4.69 -12.19 -1.16
C ARG A 79 5.46 -12.49 0.13
N GLU A 80 6.11 -13.64 0.20
CA GLU A 80 6.90 -14.03 1.37
C GLU A 80 7.95 -12.96 1.70
N ARG A 81 8.72 -12.52 0.69
CA ARG A 81 9.76 -11.51 0.87
C ARG A 81 9.22 -10.15 1.35
N LEU A 82 8.14 -9.65 0.74
CA LEU A 82 7.63 -8.32 1.06
C LEU A 82 6.87 -8.31 2.39
N ILE A 83 6.10 -9.36 2.68
CA ILE A 83 5.37 -9.48 3.95
C ILE A 83 6.35 -9.62 5.11
N SER A 84 7.38 -10.47 5.01
CA SER A 84 8.39 -10.58 6.05
C SER A 84 9.11 -9.25 6.32
N ARG A 85 9.31 -8.41 5.30
CA ARG A 85 9.90 -7.08 5.49
C ARG A 85 8.95 -6.12 6.20
N LEU A 86 7.65 -6.19 5.91
CA LEU A 86 6.66 -5.37 6.61
C LEU A 86 6.43 -5.84 8.05
N ASP A 87 6.47 -7.16 8.28
CA ASP A 87 6.35 -7.74 9.62
C ASP A 87 7.56 -7.42 10.51
N ALA A 88 8.74 -7.17 9.92
CA ALA A 88 9.93 -6.74 10.64
C ALA A 88 9.80 -5.35 11.29
N GLU A 89 8.84 -4.53 10.84
CA GLU A 89 8.51 -3.28 11.52
C GLU A 89 8.00 -3.57 12.93
N GLY A 90 7.25 -4.66 13.13
CA GLY A 90 6.73 -5.11 14.43
C GLY A 90 5.25 -4.78 14.65
N GLU A 91 4.78 -5.03 15.86
CA GLU A 91 3.36 -5.04 16.23
C GLU A 91 2.87 -3.80 17.00
N ALA A 92 3.73 -2.77 17.14
CA ALA A 92 3.34 -1.57 17.86
C ALA A 92 2.18 -0.84 17.15
N VAL A 93 1.31 -0.20 17.94
CA VAL A 93 0.10 0.47 17.45
C VAL A 93 0.08 1.89 18.03
N ASP A 94 0.99 2.69 17.51
CA ASP A 94 1.13 4.13 17.76
C ASP A 94 1.39 4.86 16.43
N LEU A 95 1.47 6.20 16.48
CA LEU A 95 1.57 7.04 15.28
C LEU A 95 2.96 6.96 14.62
N GLU A 96 4.03 6.90 15.42
CA GLU A 96 5.41 6.81 14.91
C GLU A 96 5.61 5.51 14.14
N HIS A 97 5.15 4.40 14.73
CA HIS A 97 5.18 3.09 14.08
C HIS A 97 4.32 3.05 12.83
N LEU A 98 3.11 3.63 12.88
CA LEU A 98 2.26 3.70 11.70
C LEU A 98 2.94 4.50 10.57
N GLN A 99 3.61 5.61 10.87
CA GLN A 99 4.35 6.35 9.87
C GLN A 99 5.46 5.50 9.25
N SER A 100 6.29 4.84 10.07
CA SER A 100 7.34 3.93 9.57
C SER A 100 6.75 2.87 8.64
N MET A 101 5.65 2.24 9.06
CA MET A 101 4.94 1.26 8.24
C MET A 101 4.41 1.85 6.93
N ILE A 102 3.90 3.08 6.92
CA ILE A 102 3.44 3.77 5.70
C ILE A 102 4.63 3.97 4.75
N GLU A 103 5.75 4.48 5.24
CA GLU A 103 6.96 4.72 4.45
C GLU A 103 7.48 3.43 3.83
N VAL A 104 7.70 2.39 4.65
CA VAL A 104 8.14 1.08 4.17
C VAL A 104 7.16 0.48 3.18
N THR A 105 5.85 0.54 3.45
CA THR A 105 4.85 0.01 2.51
C THR A 105 4.87 0.78 1.18
N CYS A 106 5.02 2.10 1.22
CA CYS A 106 5.11 2.92 0.01
C CYS A 106 6.35 2.56 -0.80
N ASP A 107 7.51 2.41 -0.16
CA ASP A 107 8.73 2.02 -0.84
C ASP A 107 8.62 0.63 -1.49
N LEU A 108 8.01 -0.34 -0.80
CA LEU A 108 7.81 -1.69 -1.33
C LEU A 108 6.85 -1.69 -2.53
N ILE A 109 5.73 -0.99 -2.44
CA ILE A 109 4.77 -0.87 -3.56
C ILE A 109 5.43 -0.17 -4.75
N ALA A 110 6.13 0.95 -4.50
CA ALA A 110 6.82 1.71 -5.53
C ALA A 110 7.86 0.85 -6.26
N ALA A 111 8.68 0.11 -5.52
CA ALA A 111 9.71 -0.76 -6.09
C ALA A 111 9.10 -1.80 -7.05
N VAL A 112 7.98 -2.43 -6.69
CA VAL A 112 7.32 -3.41 -7.56
C VAL A 112 6.73 -2.74 -8.80
N PHE A 113 6.01 -1.62 -8.65
CA PHE A 113 5.44 -0.91 -9.79
C PHE A 113 6.48 -0.36 -10.75
N LEU A 114 7.56 0.22 -10.25
CA LEU A 114 8.67 0.70 -11.07
C LEU A 114 9.32 -0.46 -11.82
N SER A 115 9.56 -1.59 -11.14
CA SER A 115 10.06 -2.81 -11.78
C SER A 115 9.15 -3.31 -12.90
N LEU A 116 7.81 -3.26 -12.73
CA LEU A 116 6.86 -3.58 -13.80
C LEU A 116 6.94 -2.58 -14.97
N LEU A 117 7.07 -1.28 -14.69
CA LEU A 117 7.17 -0.24 -15.72
C LEU A 117 8.47 -0.32 -16.53
N GLU A 118 9.56 -0.81 -15.92
CA GLU A 118 10.86 -1.00 -16.59
C GLU A 118 10.86 -2.17 -17.57
N ARG A 119 9.89 -3.08 -17.49
CA ARG A 119 9.82 -4.24 -18.40
C ARG A 119 9.62 -3.77 -19.84
N PRO A 120 10.16 -4.50 -20.84
CA PRO A 120 9.88 -4.22 -22.24
C PRO A 120 8.39 -4.38 -22.60
N ARG A 121 7.71 -5.36 -21.98
CA ARG A 121 6.28 -5.68 -22.18
C ARG A 121 5.66 -6.25 -20.91
N LEU A 122 4.35 -6.05 -20.76
CA LEU A 122 3.52 -6.71 -19.77
C LEU A 122 2.59 -7.69 -20.48
N ASP A 123 2.98 -8.97 -20.47
CA ASP A 123 2.22 -10.05 -21.09
C ASP A 123 1.65 -10.95 -19.99
N LEU A 124 0.40 -11.39 -20.16
CA LEU A 124 -0.21 -12.34 -19.23
C LEU A 124 0.43 -13.72 -19.44
N VAL A 125 0.93 -14.32 -18.38
CA VAL A 125 1.48 -15.68 -18.44
C VAL A 125 0.40 -16.73 -18.26
N SER A 126 0.61 -17.88 -18.91
CA SER A 126 -0.17 -19.10 -18.72
C SER A 126 0.78 -20.28 -18.53
N PRO A 127 0.65 -21.07 -17.44
CA PRO A 127 -0.38 -20.96 -16.40
C PRO A 127 -0.15 -19.77 -15.45
N GLY A 128 -1.23 -19.09 -15.06
CA GLY A 128 -1.19 -17.97 -14.12
C GLY A 128 -2.57 -17.61 -13.59
N PRO A 129 -2.67 -16.78 -12.53
CA PRO A 129 -3.95 -16.23 -12.12
C PRO A 129 -4.50 -15.34 -13.24
N HIS A 130 -5.81 -15.43 -13.52
CA HIS A 130 -6.48 -14.59 -14.52
C HIS A 130 -7.63 -13.75 -13.93
N SER A 131 -8.06 -14.06 -12.70
CA SER A 131 -9.13 -13.37 -11.99
C SER A 131 -8.60 -12.65 -10.75
N PRO A 132 -9.09 -11.45 -10.40
CA PRO A 132 -10.03 -10.61 -11.17
C PRO A 132 -9.42 -9.94 -12.43
N GLY A 133 -8.13 -10.13 -12.69
CA GLY A 133 -7.40 -9.58 -13.84
C GLY A 133 -6.69 -8.25 -13.53
N PRO A 134 -5.70 -7.84 -14.34
CA PRO A 134 -4.88 -6.66 -14.03
C PRO A 134 -5.68 -5.36 -13.90
N ASP A 135 -6.68 -5.15 -14.77
CA ASP A 135 -7.46 -3.92 -14.78
C ASP A 135 -8.24 -3.71 -13.48
N ARG A 136 -8.93 -4.76 -13.02
CA ARG A 136 -9.69 -4.69 -11.78
C ARG A 136 -8.77 -4.57 -10.57
N THR A 137 -7.63 -5.26 -10.59
CA THR A 137 -6.63 -5.17 -9.52
C THR A 137 -6.03 -3.77 -9.42
N LEU A 138 -5.69 -3.13 -10.55
CA LEU A 138 -5.17 -1.76 -10.57
C LEU A 138 -6.22 -0.75 -10.11
N ALA A 139 -7.47 -0.86 -10.58
CA ALA A 139 -8.56 0.01 -10.11
C ALA A 139 -8.81 -0.11 -8.61
N LEU A 140 -8.80 -1.33 -8.06
CA LEU A 140 -8.93 -1.56 -6.62
C LEU A 140 -7.72 -1.03 -5.84
N CYS A 141 -6.52 -1.17 -6.39
CA CYS A 141 -5.31 -0.62 -5.80
C CYS A 141 -5.39 0.90 -5.65
N GLN A 142 -5.76 1.60 -6.73
CA GLN A 142 -5.92 3.05 -6.72
C GLN A 142 -6.97 3.50 -5.70
N ALA A 143 -8.11 2.81 -5.63
CA ALA A 143 -9.16 3.09 -4.65
C ALA A 143 -8.69 2.85 -3.20
N HIS A 144 -7.94 1.77 -2.94
CA HIS A 144 -7.36 1.48 -1.62
C HIS A 144 -6.35 2.55 -1.21
N LEU A 145 -5.45 2.96 -2.11
CA LEU A 145 -4.46 4.01 -1.84
C LEU A 145 -5.14 5.36 -1.54
N ALA A 146 -6.18 5.72 -2.29
CA ALA A 146 -6.97 6.92 -2.04
C ALA A 146 -7.69 6.87 -0.68
N GLY A 147 -8.33 5.74 -0.36
CA GLY A 147 -9.00 5.54 0.92
C GLY A 147 -8.04 5.58 2.12
N LEU A 148 -6.86 4.97 1.97
CA LEU A 148 -5.78 5.06 2.96
C LEU A 148 -5.30 6.50 3.15
N THR A 149 -5.08 7.24 2.06
CA THR A 149 -4.65 8.64 2.12
C THR A 149 -5.63 9.45 2.93
N ALA A 150 -6.93 9.39 2.61
CA ALA A 150 -7.97 10.11 3.35
C ALA A 150 -7.99 9.75 4.84
N LYS A 151 -7.79 8.45 5.15
CA LYS A 151 -7.77 7.96 6.52
C LYS A 151 -6.56 8.45 7.31
N VAL A 152 -5.37 8.39 6.71
CA VAL A 152 -4.12 8.90 7.31
C VAL A 152 -4.21 10.41 7.52
N SER A 153 -4.71 11.17 6.55
CA SER A 153 -4.92 12.61 6.72
C SER A 153 -5.93 12.92 7.84
N THR A 154 -6.95 12.09 8.02
CA THR A 154 -7.90 12.23 9.14
C THR A 154 -7.25 11.94 10.49
N LEU A 155 -6.34 10.97 10.55
CA LEU A 155 -5.57 10.69 11.76
C LEU A 155 -4.67 11.88 12.13
N GLY A 156 -4.00 12.50 11.15
CA GLY A 156 -3.20 13.70 11.35
C GLY A 156 -4.03 14.91 11.80
N ALA A 157 -5.17 15.18 11.15
CA ALA A 157 -6.06 16.29 11.55
C ALA A 157 -6.71 16.12 12.94
N LYS A 158 -6.75 14.88 13.46
CA LYS A 158 -7.21 14.55 14.80
C LYS A 158 -6.06 14.47 15.82
N ALA A 159 -4.80 14.45 15.38
CA ALA A 159 -3.62 14.31 16.23
C ALA A 159 -3.52 15.52 17.17
#